data_AF-A0AAV7KG51-F1
#
_entry.id   AF-A0AAV7KG51-F1
#
_cell.length_a   1.000
_cell.length_b   1.000
_cell.length_c   1.000
_cell.angle_alpha   90.00
_cell.angle_beta   90.00
_cell.angle_gamma   90.00
#
_symmetry.space_group_name_H-M   'P 1'
#
loop_
_entity.id
_entity.type
_entity.pdbx_description
1 polymer ?
#
loop_
_entity_poly.entity_id
_entity_poly.type
_entity_poly.pdbx_seq_one_letter_code
_entity_poly.pdbx_strand_id
1 'polypeptide(L)'
;MNKGLTTEQSIFKKVDTSRKSVTAARYFISNIIAKRMKPFTDGEYIKECLTVFMDKCCPDKKDLVQQLSLSNTTVMRRIESTSNDINEKPLESVREFTSFSIAIDKSKTLLMWNNWSSGLGELRIISK
;
A
#
# COMPACT_ATOMS: atom_id res chain seq x y z
N MET A 1 -25.55 -35.07 23.67
CA MET A 1 -25.47 -33.75 24.34
C MET A 1 -24.18 -33.08 23.90
N ASN A 2 -24.22 -32.11 22.98
CA ASN A 2 -23.04 -31.40 22.44
C ASN A 2 -23.39 -29.98 21.92
N LYS A 3 -24.42 -29.35 22.51
CA LYS A 3 -24.92 -28.04 22.04
C LYS A 3 -24.03 -26.86 22.46
N GLY A 4 -23.19 -27.02 23.48
CA GLY A 4 -22.28 -25.98 23.97
C GLY A 4 -21.10 -25.72 23.02
N LEU A 5 -20.38 -26.78 22.62
CA LEU A 5 -19.20 -26.69 21.75
C LEU A 5 -19.51 -26.07 20.36
N THR A 6 -20.67 -26.38 19.78
CA THR A 6 -21.06 -25.84 18.47
C THR A 6 -21.41 -24.35 18.54
N THR A 7 -21.96 -23.90 19.67
CA THR A 7 -22.30 -22.49 19.90
C THR A 7 -21.05 -21.64 20.11
N GLU A 8 -20.11 -22.10 20.94
CA GLU A 8 -18.83 -21.43 21.18
C GLU A 8 -17.98 -21.32 19.89
N GLN A 9 -17.93 -22.39 19.09
CA GLN A 9 -17.24 -22.39 17.80
C GLN A 9 -17.86 -21.40 16.80
N SER A 10 -19.20 -21.24 16.82
CA SER A 10 -19.90 -20.29 15.94
C SER A 10 -19.57 -18.83 16.29
N ILE A 11 -19.44 -18.51 17.57
CA ILE A 11 -19.05 -17.20 18.08
C ILE A 11 -17.61 -16.89 17.65
N PHE A 12 -16.70 -17.85 17.82
CA PHE A 12 -15.30 -17.69 17.44
C PHE A 12 -15.15 -17.41 15.93
N LYS A 13 -15.85 -18.17 15.08
CA LYS A 13 -15.86 -17.94 13.62
C LYS A 13 -16.39 -16.55 13.25
N LYS A 14 -17.45 -16.08 13.92
CA LYS A 14 -18.03 -14.75 13.70
C LYS A 14 -17.06 -13.64 14.08
N VAL A 15 -16.38 -13.76 15.22
CA VAL A 15 -15.35 -12.81 15.68
C VAL A 15 -14.17 -12.78 14.71
N ASP A 16 -13.69 -13.93 14.24
CA ASP A 16 -12.60 -14.03 13.27
C ASP A 16 -12.94 -13.35 11.93
N THR A 17 -14.16 -13.58 11.44
CA THR A 17 -14.65 -12.95 10.21
C THR A 17 -14.73 -11.42 10.35
N SER A 18 -15.22 -10.92 11.49
CA SER A 18 -15.26 -9.49 11.79
C SER A 18 -13.85 -8.87 11.88
N ARG A 19 -12.88 -9.57 12.48
CA ARG A 19 -11.50 -9.07 12.55
C ARG A 19 -10.84 -8.99 11.18
N LYS A 20 -11.12 -9.96 10.31
CA LYS A 20 -10.64 -9.98 8.92
C LYS A 20 -11.20 -8.81 8.13
N SER A 21 -12.50 -8.52 8.24
CA SER A 21 -13.11 -7.39 7.52
C SER A 21 -12.56 -6.04 7.98
N VAL A 22 -12.41 -5.81 9.28
CA VAL A 22 -11.80 -4.58 9.81
C VAL A 22 -10.34 -4.47 9.36
N THR A 23 -9.60 -5.58 9.32
CA THR A 23 -8.21 -5.59 8.84
C THR A 23 -8.11 -5.21 7.37
N ALA A 24 -8.95 -5.79 6.51
CA ALA A 24 -9.01 -5.42 5.10
C ALA A 24 -9.34 -3.92 4.94
N ALA A 25 -10.34 -3.41 5.67
CA ALA A 25 -10.74 -2.01 5.62
C ALA A 25 -9.58 -1.06 5.95
N ARG A 26 -8.79 -1.35 6.99
CA ARG A 26 -7.61 -0.54 7.36
C ARG A 26 -6.58 -0.46 6.22
N TYR A 27 -6.31 -1.57 5.54
CA TYR A 27 -5.38 -1.60 4.40
C TYR A 27 -5.93 -0.81 3.22
N PHE A 28 -7.22 -0.97 2.89
CA PHE A 28 -7.85 -0.21 1.82
C PHE A 28 -7.81 1.30 2.07
N ILE A 29 -8.14 1.74 3.28
CA ILE A 29 -8.10 3.16 3.64
C ILE A 29 -6.66 3.70 3.56
N SER A 30 -5.68 2.98 4.10
CA SER A 30 -4.26 3.38 4.03
C SER A 30 -3.78 3.50 2.58
N ASN A 31 -4.18 2.57 1.71
CA ASN A 31 -3.86 2.63 0.28
C ASN A 31 -4.54 3.81 -0.43
N ILE A 32 -5.78 4.15 -0.06
CA ILE A 32 -6.47 5.34 -0.61
C ILE A 32 -5.70 6.61 -0.24
N ILE A 33 -5.28 6.75 1.02
CA ILE A 33 -4.47 7.89 1.49
C ILE A 33 -3.18 8.01 0.67
N ALA A 34 -2.44 6.90 0.51
CA ALA A 34 -1.21 6.85 -0.26
C ALA A 34 -1.43 7.23 -1.73
N LYS A 35 -2.41 6.61 -2.40
CA LYS A 35 -2.74 6.86 -3.81
C LYS A 35 -3.16 8.30 -4.08
N ARG A 36 -3.76 8.96 -3.09
CA ARG A 36 -4.18 10.37 -3.18
C ARG A 36 -3.10 11.33 -2.70
N MET A 37 -1.90 10.83 -2.35
CA MET A 37 -0.78 11.60 -1.80
C MET A 37 -1.20 12.47 -0.61
N LYS A 38 -2.06 11.92 0.24
CA LYS A 38 -2.53 12.60 1.44
C LYS A 38 -1.61 12.32 2.62
N PRO A 39 -1.48 13.28 3.57
CA PRO A 39 -0.74 13.07 4.80
C PRO A 39 -1.27 11.85 5.57
N PHE A 40 -0.40 11.14 6.29
CA PHE A 40 -0.83 10.01 7.12
C PHE A 40 -1.76 10.45 8.27
N THR A 41 -1.69 11.72 8.67
CA THR A 41 -2.61 12.39 9.61
C THR A 41 -4.06 12.32 9.17
N ASP A 42 -4.33 12.20 7.86
CA ASP A 42 -5.69 12.06 7.34
C ASP A 42 -6.34 10.74 7.79
N GLY A 43 -5.55 9.75 8.26
CA GLY A 43 -6.09 8.53 8.85
C GLY A 43 -6.93 8.78 10.10
N GLU A 44 -6.50 9.70 10.97
CA GLU A 44 -7.23 10.07 12.19
C GLU A 44 -8.49 10.87 11.85
N TYR A 45 -8.38 11.80 10.89
CA TYR A 45 -9.52 12.54 10.36
C TYR A 45 -10.59 11.60 9.77
N ILE A 46 -10.19 10.63 8.95
CA ILE A 46 -11.12 9.63 8.38
C ILE A 46 -11.79 8.81 9.49
N LYS A 47 -11.04 8.45 10.53
CA LYS A 47 -11.61 7.72 11.68
C LYS A 47 -12.66 8.54 12.43
N GLU A 48 -12.44 9.84 12.58
CA GLU A 48 -13.43 10.75 13.18
C GLU A 48 -14.70 10.82 12.33
N CYS A 49 -14.57 11.01 11.01
CA CYS A 49 -15.72 11.00 10.09
C CYS A 49 -16.52 9.69 10.18
N LEU A 50 -15.83 8.55 10.19
CA LEU A 50 -16.45 7.23 10.33
C LEU A 50 -17.16 7.07 11.68
N THR A 51 -16.62 7.63 12.75
CA THR A 51 -17.24 7.58 14.08
C THR A 51 -18.57 8.32 14.08
N VAL A 52 -18.60 9.55 13.55
CA VAL A 52 -19.85 10.33 13.42
C VAL A 52 -20.88 9.60 12.56
N PHE A 53 -20.44 9.04 11.42
CA PHE A 53 -21.33 8.27 10.55
C PHE A 53 -21.95 7.06 11.25
N MET A 54 -21.16 6.28 11.98
CA MET A 54 -21.68 5.11 12.69
C MET A 54 -22.59 5.52 13.85
N ASP A 55 -22.25 6.58 14.59
CA ASP A 55 -23.08 7.08 15.68
C ASP A 55 -24.47 7.54 15.23
N LYS A 56 -24.58 8.08 14.01
CA LYS A 56 -25.84 8.58 13.46
C LYS A 56 -26.61 7.55 12.65
N CYS A 57 -25.93 6.71 11.88
CA CYS A 57 -26.57 5.83 10.90
C CYS A 57 -26.62 4.36 11.37
N CYS A 58 -25.62 3.89 12.12
CA CYS A 58 -25.46 2.47 12.49
C CYS A 58 -24.87 2.29 13.89
N PRO A 59 -25.55 2.75 14.96
CA PRO A 59 -24.99 2.75 16.32
C PRO A 59 -24.62 1.34 16.80
N ASP A 60 -25.37 0.31 16.38
CA ASP A 60 -25.15 -1.10 16.70
C ASP A 60 -23.78 -1.64 16.20
N LYS A 61 -23.11 -0.92 15.30
CA LYS A 61 -21.87 -1.36 14.66
C LYS A 61 -20.69 -0.44 14.96
N LYS A 62 -20.81 0.47 15.94
CA LYS A 62 -19.77 1.45 16.31
C LYS A 62 -18.41 0.79 16.64
N ASP A 63 -18.44 -0.40 17.22
CA ASP A 63 -17.23 -1.17 17.57
C ASP A 63 -16.30 -1.45 16.38
N LEU A 64 -16.85 -1.52 15.15
CA LEU A 64 -16.05 -1.73 13.94
C LEU A 64 -15.08 -0.56 13.70
N VAL A 65 -15.51 0.67 13.99
CA VAL A 65 -14.67 1.87 13.84
C VAL A 65 -13.67 1.98 14.97
N GLN A 66 -14.02 1.56 16.19
CA GLN A 66 -13.07 1.52 17.31
C GLN A 66 -11.92 0.55 17.01
N GLN A 67 -12.23 -0.63 16.47
CA GLN A 67 -11.25 -1.63 16.04
C GLN A 67 -10.42 -1.20 14.82
N LEU A 68 -10.79 -0.11 14.14
CA LEU A 68 -10.07 0.46 13.02
C LEU A 68 -8.89 1.29 13.55
N SER A 69 -7.69 0.71 13.62
CA SER A 69 -6.47 1.47 13.93
C SER A 69 -6.01 2.23 12.69
N LEU A 70 -6.20 3.55 12.68
CA LEU A 70 -5.78 4.48 11.61
C LEU A 70 -4.86 5.60 12.12
N SER A 71 -4.08 5.34 13.18
CA SER A 71 -3.03 6.28 13.58
C SER A 71 -2.02 6.49 12.46
N ASN A 72 -1.34 7.63 12.46
CA ASN A 72 -0.34 7.98 11.45
C ASN A 72 0.72 6.88 11.28
N THR A 73 1.19 6.34 12.41
CA THR A 73 2.14 5.23 12.48
C THR A 73 1.58 3.94 11.88
N THR A 74 0.29 3.67 12.09
CA THR A 74 -0.35 2.49 11.51
C THR A 74 -0.49 2.65 10.00
N VAL A 75 -0.96 3.80 9.53
CA VAL A 75 -1.14 4.09 8.10
C VAL A 75 0.21 3.98 7.37
N MET A 76 1.26 4.62 7.89
CA MET A 76 2.62 4.51 7.36
C MET A 76 3.08 3.06 7.24
N ARG A 77 3.04 2.30 8.35
CA ARG A 77 3.47 0.90 8.38
C ARG A 77 2.69 0.02 7.40
N ARG A 78 1.40 0.30 7.18
CA ARG A 78 0.58 -0.48 6.24
C ARG A 78 0.95 -0.18 4.80
N ILE A 79 1.23 1.08 4.49
CA ILE A 79 1.72 1.49 3.17
C ILE A 79 3.08 0.85 2.90
N GLU A 80 4.00 0.90 3.87
CA GLU A 80 5.31 0.25 3.79
C GLU A 80 5.18 -1.28 3.61
N SER A 81 4.32 -1.92 4.40
CA SER A 81 4.05 -3.35 4.28
C SER A 81 3.52 -3.72 2.89
N THR A 82 2.62 -2.91 2.33
CA THR A 82 2.13 -3.11 0.96
C THR A 82 3.21 -2.85 -0.08
N SER A 83 4.06 -1.84 0.12
CA SER A 83 5.19 -1.55 -0.76
C SER A 83 6.20 -2.70 -0.77
N ASN A 84 6.56 -3.22 0.41
CA ASN A 84 7.48 -4.35 0.54
C ASN A 84 6.90 -5.61 -0.10
N ASP A 85 5.63 -5.92 0.16
CA ASP A 85 4.95 -7.06 -0.44
C ASP A 85 4.94 -7.01 -1.99
N ILE A 86 4.77 -5.81 -2.57
CA ILE A 86 4.84 -5.60 -4.02
C ILE A 86 6.27 -5.76 -4.55
N ASN A 87 7.31 -5.41 -3.78
CA ASN A 87 8.70 -5.50 -4.21
C ASN A 87 9.30 -6.90 -4.00
N GLU A 88 8.92 -7.60 -2.93
CA GLU A 88 9.46 -8.91 -2.57
C GLU A 88 8.91 -10.03 -3.46
N LYS A 89 7.62 -10.00 -3.80
CA LYS A 89 6.97 -11.01 -4.65
C LYS A 89 7.64 -11.18 -6.03
N PRO A 90 7.91 -10.11 -6.79
CA PRO A 90 8.66 -10.22 -8.05
C PRO A 90 10.08 -10.75 -7.83
N LEU A 91 10.76 -10.38 -6.75
CA LEU A 91 12.11 -10.83 -6.47
C LEU A 91 12.16 -12.33 -6.16
N GLU A 92 11.16 -12.86 -5.47
CA GLU A 92 11.00 -14.31 -5.27
C GLU A 92 10.82 -15.04 -6.60
N SER A 93 9.94 -14.56 -7.48
CA SER A 93 9.72 -15.18 -8.80
C SER A 93 10.95 -15.08 -9.70
N VAL A 94 11.69 -13.97 -9.67
CA VAL A 94 12.92 -13.79 -10.44
C VAL A 94 14.01 -14.79 -10.05
N ARG A 95 14.06 -15.20 -8.77
CA ARG A 95 15.03 -16.20 -8.29
C ARG A 95 14.77 -17.61 -8.83
N GLU A 96 13.54 -17.90 -9.28
CA GLU A 96 13.15 -19.20 -9.82
C GLU A 96 13.33 -19.29 -11.34
N PHE A 97 13.54 -18.17 -12.04
CA PHE A 97 13.69 -18.16 -13.49
C PHE A 97 15.06 -18.71 -13.92
N THR A 98 15.03 -19.68 -14.85
CA THR A 98 16.24 -20.23 -15.50
C THR A 98 16.81 -19.30 -16.57
N SER A 99 16.04 -18.35 -17.07
CA SER A 99 16.44 -17.38 -18.08
C SER A 99 15.57 -16.13 -18.00
N PHE A 100 16.16 -14.95 -18.20
CA PHE A 100 15.47 -13.67 -18.29
C PHE A 100 16.20 -12.75 -19.29
N SER A 101 15.50 -11.78 -19.85
CA SER A 101 16.10 -10.71 -20.65
C SER A 101 15.71 -9.35 -20.07
N ILE A 102 16.68 -8.45 -19.93
CA ILE A 102 16.44 -7.07 -19.45
C ILE A 102 16.65 -6.14 -20.63
N ALA A 103 15.62 -5.39 -20.99
CA ALA A 103 15.74 -4.28 -21.91
C ALA A 103 16.08 -3.01 -21.12
N ILE A 104 17.25 -2.44 -21.38
CA ILE A 104 17.67 -1.16 -20.79
C ILE A 104 17.36 -0.07 -21.80
N ASP A 105 16.27 0.67 -21.58
CA ASP A 105 15.96 1.84 -22.39
C ASP A 105 16.79 3.05 -21.90
N LYS A 106 17.83 3.40 -22.67
CA LYS A 106 18.61 4.61 -22.43
C LYS A 106 17.86 5.80 -23.02
N SER A 107 16.89 6.32 -22.28
CA SER A 107 16.33 7.63 -22.58
C SER A 107 17.43 8.67 -22.46
N LYS A 108 17.85 9.23 -23.60
CA LYS A 108 18.79 10.36 -23.64
C LYS A 108 18.04 11.59 -23.15
N THR A 109 18.24 11.95 -21.89
CA THR A 109 17.87 13.27 -21.38
C THR A 109 18.67 14.31 -22.16
N LEU A 110 18.04 14.89 -23.19
CA LEU A 110 18.61 15.90 -24.10
C LEU A 110 19.13 17.17 -23.39
N LEU A 111 18.89 17.32 -22.09
CA LEU A 111 19.39 18.43 -21.28
C LEU A 111 20.87 18.29 -20.87
N MET A 112 21.48 17.10 -20.98
CA MET A 112 22.92 16.95 -20.74
C MET A 112 23.77 17.21 -21.98
N TRP A 113 23.22 17.03 -23.19
CA TRP A 113 23.99 17.15 -24.43
C TRP A 113 24.34 18.61 -24.76
N ASN A 114 23.41 19.53 -24.49
CA ASN A 114 23.59 20.96 -24.79
C ASN A 114 24.55 21.67 -23.83
N ASN A 115 24.83 21.12 -22.65
CA ASN A 115 25.82 21.69 -21.72
C ASN A 115 27.23 21.09 -21.91
N TRP A 116 27.35 19.89 -22.47
CA TRP A 116 28.65 19.28 -22.78
C TRP A 116 29.27 19.85 -24.06
N SER A 117 28.45 20.20 -25.05
CA SER A 117 28.90 20.73 -26.34
C SER A 117 29.31 22.21 -26.31
N SER A 118 29.02 22.94 -25.22
CA SER A 118 29.51 24.32 -25.04
C SER A 118 30.95 24.38 -24.52
N GLY A 119 31.52 23.26 -24.05
CA GLY A 119 32.81 23.21 -23.35
C GLY A 119 33.99 22.59 -24.09
N LEU A 120 33.77 21.97 -25.25
CA LEU A 120 34.86 21.35 -26.03
C LEU A 120 34.77 21.83 -27.47
N GLY A 121 35.65 22.78 -27.80
CA GLY A 121 35.94 23.18 -29.15
C GLY A 121 36.26 21.97 -30.03
N GLU A 122 35.63 21.98 -31.20
CA GLU A 122 35.92 21.23 -32.41
C GLU A 122 36.89 20.03 -32.31
N LEU A 123 36.36 18.82 -32.39
CA LEU A 123 37.09 17.69 -32.99
C LEU A 123 36.18 16.98 -34.00
N ARG A 124 36.43 17.25 -35.29
CA ARG A 124 35.92 16.47 -36.42
C ARG A 124 36.40 15.03 -36.30
N ILE A 125 35.48 14.08 -36.26
CA ILE A 125 35.80 12.67 -36.46
C ILE A 125 35.84 12.40 -37.96
N ILE A 126 37.03 12.05 -38.47
CA ILE A 126 37.23 11.52 -39.82
C ILE A 126 37.00 10.00 -39.74
N SER A 127 36.03 9.49 -40.49
CA SER A 127 35.79 8.05 -40.62
C SER A 127 36.77 7.41 -41.60
N LYS A 128 37.29 6.23 -41.27
CA LYS A 128 37.76 5.23 -42.23
C LYS A 128 36.83 4.03 -42.17
#